data_AF-A0A151K1F2-F1
#
_entry.id   AF-A0A151K1F2-F1
#
_cell.length_a   1.000
_cell.length_b   1.000
_cell.length_c   1.000
_cell.angle_alpha   90.00
_cell.angle_beta   90.00
_cell.angle_gamma   90.00
#
_symmetry.space_group_name_H-M   'P 1'
#
loop_
_entity.id
_entity.type
_entity.pdbx_description
1 polymer ?
#
loop_
_entity_poly.entity_id
_entity_poly.type
_entity_poly.pdbx_seq_one_letter_code
_entity_poly.pdbx_strand_id
1 'polypeptide(L)'
;MNNLTKIVSKMFNDDQVKFLTNRSNKVAKWCNDTFIKSYRLKFACGTSGYIELLKQKYPLPFLRTLTRKLKNLKFRSGLINKIFYFLHIKVLQFENETDKDCILVIKLYIIILVYDNSTKEMLSHVNLSNHNGEANQVLVFLIAGLSSRQKQIIA
;
A
#
# COMPACT_ATOMS: atom_id res chain seq x y z
N MET A 1 35.14 -7.58 14.60
CA MET A 1 34.20 -6.89 13.68
C MET A 1 34.48 -5.40 13.71
N ASN A 2 34.70 -4.75 12.57
CA ASN A 2 35.08 -3.34 12.49
C ASN A 2 33.90 -2.43 12.89
N ASN A 3 34.12 -1.28 13.55
CA ASN A 3 33.01 -0.46 14.06
C ASN A 3 32.01 -0.05 12.96
N LEU A 4 32.53 0.23 11.76
CA LEU A 4 31.74 0.52 10.57
C LEU A 4 30.74 -0.59 10.22
N THR A 5 31.16 -1.85 10.24
CA THR A 5 30.28 -2.98 9.89
C THR A 5 29.14 -3.11 10.90
N LYS A 6 29.40 -2.81 12.18
CA LYS A 6 28.39 -2.81 13.24
C LYS A 6 27.35 -1.72 13.02
N ILE A 7 27.76 -0.49 12.69
CA ILE A 7 26.85 0.62 12.41
C ILE A 7 26.01 0.33 11.16
N VAL A 8 26.64 -0.12 10.07
CA VAL A 8 25.97 -0.45 8.81
C VAL A 8 24.90 -1.53 9.02
N SER A 9 25.19 -2.58 9.78
CA SER A 9 24.22 -3.65 10.08
C SER A 9 23.01 -3.19 10.92
N LYS A 10 23.14 -2.09 11.68
CA LYS A 10 22.00 -1.50 12.41
C LYS A 10 21.12 -0.62 11.52
N MET A 11 21.69 -0.05 10.47
CA MET A 11 21.02 0.92 9.61
C MET A 11 20.37 0.28 8.39
N PHE A 12 20.98 -0.80 7.88
CA PHE A 12 20.63 -1.49 6.65
C PHE A 12 20.45 -2.98 6.89
N ASN A 13 19.47 -3.56 6.18
CA ASN A 13 19.27 -5.01 6.17
C ASN A 13 20.37 -5.70 5.34
N ASP A 14 20.58 -7.01 5.55
CA ASP A 14 21.63 -7.78 4.87
C ASP A 14 21.57 -7.70 3.34
N ASP A 15 20.38 -7.64 2.74
CA ASP A 15 20.19 -7.48 1.30
C ASP A 15 20.61 -6.09 0.81
N GLN A 16 20.39 -5.05 1.61
CA GLN A 16 20.87 -3.70 1.36
C GLN A 16 22.40 -3.59 1.51
N VAL A 17 22.97 -4.23 2.53
CA VAL A 17 24.44 -4.31 2.69
C VAL A 17 25.04 -5.05 1.50
N LYS A 18 24.47 -6.19 1.11
CA LYS A 18 24.90 -6.93 -0.09
C LYS A 18 24.84 -6.09 -1.35
N PHE A 19 23.78 -5.28 -1.51
CA PHE A 19 23.67 -4.35 -2.65
C PHE A 19 24.80 -3.32 -2.67
N LEU A 20 25.13 -2.74 -1.50
CA LEU A 20 26.21 -1.77 -1.38
C LEU A 20 27.60 -2.38 -1.60
N THR A 21 27.80 -3.65 -1.21
CA THR A 21 29.10 -4.33 -1.32
C THR A 21 29.33 -5.02 -2.67
N ASN A 22 28.27 -5.34 -3.41
CA ASN A 22 28.43 -6.03 -4.69
C ASN A 22 28.91 -5.09 -5.80
N ARG A 23 29.81 -5.58 -6.66
CA ARG A 23 30.17 -4.87 -7.90
C ARG A 23 29.00 -4.78 -8.90
N SER A 24 27.95 -5.59 -8.70
CA SER A 24 26.75 -5.55 -9.55
C SER A 24 25.58 -4.87 -8.83
N ASN A 25 24.93 -3.92 -9.49
CA ASN A 25 23.72 -3.24 -9.02
C ASN A 25 22.46 -4.14 -9.01
N LYS A 26 22.63 -5.47 -8.89
CA LYS A 26 21.54 -6.45 -8.92
C LYS A 26 21.48 -7.20 -7.60
N VAL A 27 20.46 -6.89 -6.80
CA VAL A 27 20.02 -7.79 -5.72
C VAL A 27 19.16 -8.88 -6.33
N ALA A 28 19.51 -10.15 -6.09
CA ALA A 28 18.71 -11.28 -6.56
C ALA A 28 17.29 -11.25 -5.98
N LYS A 29 17.15 -10.88 -4.70
CA LYS A 29 15.87 -10.78 -4.00
C LYS A 29 15.98 -9.84 -2.79
N TRP A 30 15.11 -8.83 -2.73
CA TRP A 30 14.95 -7.99 -1.54
C TRP A 30 14.12 -8.71 -0.48
N CYS A 31 14.46 -8.54 0.80
CA CYS A 31 13.70 -9.06 1.93
C CYS A 31 12.42 -8.23 2.17
N ASN A 32 11.47 -8.79 2.91
CA ASN A 32 10.20 -8.11 3.19
C ASN A 32 10.38 -6.84 4.02
N ASP A 33 11.34 -6.81 4.95
CA ASP A 33 11.60 -5.62 5.76
C ASP A 33 12.11 -4.45 4.91
N THR A 34 12.94 -4.74 3.92
CA THR A 34 13.38 -3.73 2.94
C THR A 34 12.19 -3.22 2.12
N PHE A 35 11.27 -4.10 1.71
CA PHE A 35 10.02 -3.66 1.05
C PHE A 35 9.17 -2.76 1.95
N ILE A 36 8.96 -3.13 3.22
CA ILE A 36 8.17 -2.33 4.17
C ILE A 36 8.84 -0.96 4.36
N LYS A 37 10.16 -0.91 4.57
CA LYS A 37 10.93 0.35 4.68
C LYS A 37 10.78 1.19 3.41
N SER A 38 10.89 0.59 2.23
CA SER A 38 10.69 1.28 0.95
C SER A 38 9.28 1.86 0.79
N TYR A 39 8.23 1.11 1.13
CA TYR A 39 6.86 1.62 1.05
C TYR A 39 6.62 2.77 2.02
N ARG A 40 7.14 2.67 3.25
CA ARG A 40 7.08 3.77 4.25
C ARG A 40 7.78 5.03 3.75
N LEU A 41 8.99 4.90 3.20
CA LEU A 41 9.73 6.02 2.62
C LEU A 41 8.97 6.65 1.46
N LYS A 42 8.52 5.83 0.49
CA LYS A 42 7.75 6.33 -0.66
C LYS A 42 6.46 7.02 -0.24
N PHE A 43 5.79 6.53 0.82
CA PHE A 43 4.59 7.18 1.36
C PHE A 43 4.92 8.52 2.02
N ALA A 44 6.01 8.59 2.78
CA ALA A 44 6.40 9.79 3.51
C ALA A 44 6.91 10.93 2.59
N CYS A 45 7.73 10.62 1.58
CA CYS A 45 8.33 11.64 0.70
C CYS A 45 7.76 11.67 -0.73
N GLY A 46 6.73 10.86 -0.99
CA GLY A 46 6.14 10.73 -2.33
C GLY A 46 7.05 10.04 -3.35
N THR A 47 6.56 9.92 -4.58
CA THR A 47 7.30 9.25 -5.66
C THR A 47 8.55 10.02 -6.07
N SER A 48 8.50 11.35 -6.14
CA SER A 48 9.64 12.21 -6.49
C SER A 48 10.76 12.11 -5.46
N GLY A 49 10.44 12.23 -4.16
CA GLY A 49 11.41 12.06 -3.08
C GLY A 49 12.03 10.67 -3.06
N TYR A 50 11.23 9.63 -3.32
CA TYR A 50 11.76 8.27 -3.42
C TYR A 50 12.72 8.09 -4.59
N ILE A 51 12.41 8.68 -5.76
CA ILE A 51 13.31 8.68 -6.92
C ILE A 51 14.63 9.39 -6.58
N GLU A 52 14.56 10.50 -5.85
CA GLU A 52 15.74 11.25 -5.46
C GLU A 52 16.67 10.42 -4.55
N LEU A 53 16.11 9.67 -3.58
CA LEU A 53 16.87 8.71 -2.77
C LEU A 53 17.57 7.64 -3.64
N LEU A 54 16.89 7.13 -4.67
CA LEU A 54 17.49 6.15 -5.60
C LEU A 54 18.63 6.78 -6.42
N LYS A 55 18.51 8.04 -6.84
CA LYS A 55 19.58 8.77 -7.56
C LYS A 55 20.81 8.95 -6.68
N GLN A 56 20.60 9.24 -5.40
CA GLN A 56 21.64 9.31 -4.37
C GLN A 56 22.19 7.94 -3.95
N LYS A 57 21.87 6.87 -4.69
CA LYS A 57 22.36 5.50 -4.49
C LYS A 57 21.98 4.87 -3.15
N TYR A 58 20.90 5.36 -2.53
CA TYR A 58 20.38 4.73 -1.33
C TYR A 58 19.91 3.29 -1.67
N PRO A 59 20.27 2.27 -0.86
CA PRO A 59 20.14 0.85 -1.24
C PRO A 59 18.69 0.37 -1.13
N LEU A 60 17.84 0.77 -2.08
CA LEU A 60 16.43 0.44 -2.10
C LEU A 60 15.99 -0.19 -3.43
N PRO A 61 14.93 -1.01 -3.40
CA PRO A 61 14.27 -1.47 -4.61
C PRO A 61 13.79 -0.31 -5.49
N PHE A 62 14.04 -0.44 -6.80
CA PHE A 62 13.46 0.45 -7.80
C PHE A 62 11.92 0.42 -7.78
N LEU A 63 11.28 1.50 -8.25
CA LEU A 63 9.82 1.62 -8.32
C LEU A 63 9.16 0.42 -9.02
N ARG A 64 9.73 -0.04 -10.15
CA ARG A 64 9.23 -1.23 -10.86
C ARG A 64 9.21 -2.48 -9.97
N THR A 65 10.21 -2.65 -9.11
CA THR A 65 10.30 -3.77 -8.16
C THR A 65 9.23 -3.66 -7.08
N LEU A 66 8.98 -2.45 -6.55
CA LEU A 66 7.89 -2.20 -5.60
C LEU A 66 6.53 -2.47 -6.21
N THR A 67 6.27 -2.00 -7.43
CA THR A 67 4.99 -2.23 -8.12
C THR A 67 4.78 -3.72 -8.40
N ARG A 68 5.83 -4.43 -8.87
CA ARG A 68 5.74 -5.88 -9.13
C ARG A 68 5.40 -6.68 -7.87
N LYS A 69 5.92 -6.30 -6.71
CA LYS A 69 5.60 -6.94 -5.43
C LYS A 69 4.13 -6.78 -5.05
N LEU A 70 3.50 -5.64 -5.39
CA LEU A 70 2.08 -5.38 -5.16
C LEU A 70 1.16 -5.89 -6.29
N LYS A 71 1.68 -6.35 -7.42
CA LYS A 71 0.86 -6.76 -8.58
C LYS A 71 -0.22 -7.80 -8.24
N ASN A 72 0.04 -8.67 -7.26
CA ASN A 72 -0.90 -9.70 -6.83
C ASN A 72 -1.94 -9.19 -5.82
N LEU A 73 -1.77 -7.97 -5.30
CA LEU A 73 -2.74 -7.29 -4.46
C LEU A 73 -3.76 -6.58 -5.37
N LYS A 74 -4.80 -7.33 -5.77
CA LYS A 74 -5.92 -6.80 -6.54
C LYS A 74 -7.04 -6.37 -5.60
N PHE A 75 -7.61 -5.20 -5.87
CA PHE A 75 -8.87 -4.73 -5.31
C PHE A 75 -9.93 -4.81 -6.41
N ARG A 76 -11.09 -5.36 -6.10
CA ARG A 76 -12.25 -5.40 -6.99
C ARG A 76 -13.36 -4.56 -6.38
N SER A 77 -14.32 -4.17 -7.20
CA SER A 77 -15.51 -3.47 -6.70
C SER A 77 -16.30 -4.33 -5.71
N GLY A 78 -16.99 -3.67 -4.79
CA GLY A 78 -17.68 -4.33 -3.67
C GLY A 78 -16.81 -4.42 -2.42
N LEU A 79 -17.18 -5.32 -1.51
CA LEU A 79 -16.53 -5.43 -0.19
C LEU A 79 -15.07 -5.88 -0.30
N ILE A 80 -14.18 -5.11 0.32
CA ILE A 80 -12.75 -5.40 0.38
C ILE A 80 -12.48 -6.36 1.55
N ASN A 81 -12.80 -7.64 1.37
CA ASN A 81 -12.68 -8.67 2.43
C ASN A 81 -11.30 -8.72 3.11
N LYS A 82 -10.22 -8.45 2.37
CA LYS A 82 -8.87 -8.38 2.94
C LYS A 82 -8.72 -7.29 4.01
N ILE A 83 -9.45 -6.18 3.88
CA ILE A 83 -9.42 -5.09 4.86
C ILE A 83 -10.11 -5.52 6.16
N PHE A 84 -11.18 -6.32 6.09
CA PHE A 84 -11.84 -6.84 7.30
C PHE A 84 -10.92 -7.70 8.16
N TYR A 85 -10.01 -8.47 7.54
CA TYR A 85 -8.97 -9.19 8.29
C TYR A 85 -8.05 -8.23 9.07
N PHE A 86 -7.60 -7.14 8.44
CA PHE A 86 -6.77 -6.13 9.11
C PHE A 86 -7.54 -5.34 10.17
N LEU A 87 -8.81 -5.04 9.91
CA LEU A 87 -9.71 -4.41 10.88
C LEU A 87 -9.90 -5.28 12.11
N HIS A 88 -10.10 -6.59 11.95
CA HIS A 88 -10.21 -7.51 13.07
C HIS A 88 -8.97 -7.46 13.97
N ILE A 89 -7.76 -7.56 13.38
CA ILE A 89 -6.49 -7.44 14.14
C ILE A 89 -6.43 -6.11 14.89
N LYS A 90 -6.89 -5.03 14.27
CA LYS A 90 -6.89 -3.70 14.87
C LYS A 90 -7.86 -3.59 16.04
N VAL A 91 -9.07 -4.12 15.90
CA VAL A 91 -10.10 -4.12 16.96
C VAL A 91 -9.64 -4.93 18.17
N LEU A 92 -8.90 -6.03 17.96
CA LEU A 92 -8.30 -6.80 19.05
C LEU A 92 -7.25 -6.02 19.86
N GLN A 93 -6.73 -4.91 19.32
CA GLN A 93 -5.76 -4.05 20.00
C GLN A 93 -6.41 -2.86 20.71
N PHE A 94 -7.74 -2.74 20.70
CA PHE A 94 -8.43 -1.67 21.41
C PHE A 94 -8.47 -1.95 22.91
N GLU A 95 -8.04 -0.96 23.68
CA GLU A 95 -8.05 -1.04 25.15
C GLU A 95 -9.44 -0.76 25.71
N ASN A 96 -10.21 0.12 25.07
CA ASN A 96 -11.55 0.52 25.52
C ASN A 96 -12.64 0.01 24.57
N GLU A 97 -13.78 -0.39 25.14
CA GLU A 97 -14.95 -0.81 24.35
C GLU A 97 -15.52 0.33 23.49
N THR A 98 -15.44 1.58 23.96
CA THR A 98 -15.91 2.77 23.22
C THR A 98 -15.13 3.04 21.93
N ASP A 99 -13.95 2.44 21.77
CA ASP A 99 -13.17 2.54 20.52
C ASP A 99 -13.77 1.68 19.39
N LYS A 100 -14.64 0.73 19.74
CA LYS A 100 -15.39 -0.10 18.77
C LYS A 100 -16.62 0.64 18.21
N ASP A 101 -17.08 1.68 18.89
CA ASP A 101 -18.20 2.50 18.43
C ASP A 101 -17.80 3.24 17.16
N CYS A 102 -18.58 3.00 16.09
CA CYS A 102 -18.24 3.50 14.76
C CYS A 102 -19.50 3.86 13.97
N ILE A 103 -19.31 4.73 12.97
CA ILE A 103 -20.31 5.11 11.99
C ILE A 103 -19.92 4.59 10.62
N LEU A 104 -20.93 4.19 9.85
CA LEU A 104 -20.79 3.94 8.43
C LEU A 104 -21.00 5.25 7.67
N VAL A 105 -19.97 5.71 6.98
CA VAL A 105 -20.01 6.87 6.09
C VAL A 105 -20.04 6.39 4.65
N ILE A 106 -21.01 6.88 3.90
CA ILE A 106 -21.18 6.59 2.48
C ILE A 106 -20.85 7.86 1.69
N LYS A 107 -20.00 7.75 0.67
CA LYS A 107 -19.62 8.88 -0.19
C LYS A 107 -19.63 8.51 -1.65
N LEU A 108 -20.03 9.47 -2.49
CA LEU A 108 -19.94 9.37 -3.94
C LEU A 108 -18.77 10.23 -4.44
N TYR A 109 -18.03 9.70 -5.40
CA TYR A 109 -16.95 10.39 -6.11
C TYR A 109 -17.20 10.28 -7.61
N ILE A 110 -16.90 11.35 -8.36
CA ILE A 110 -16.96 11.30 -9.83
C ILE A 110 -15.73 10.54 -10.34
N ILE A 111 -15.93 9.67 -11.32
CA ILE A 111 -14.84 8.97 -12.01
C ILE A 111 -14.89 9.22 -13.50
N ILE A 112 -13.73 9.06 -14.13
CA ILE A 112 -13.56 9.09 -15.57
C ILE A 112 -13.26 7.66 -16.02
N LEU A 113 -13.70 7.34 -17.24
CA LEU A 113 -13.42 6.09 -17.93
C LEU A 113 -11.90 5.83 -18.00
N VAL A 114 -11.45 4.70 -17.44
CA VAL A 114 -10.04 4.29 -17.45
C VAL A 114 -9.91 2.83 -17.89
N TYR A 115 -9.01 2.56 -18.84
CA TYR A 115 -8.62 1.20 -19.19
C TYR A 115 -7.50 0.70 -18.29
N ASP A 116 -7.71 -0.42 -17.60
CA ASP A 116 -6.65 -1.07 -16.82
C ASP A 116 -5.96 -2.15 -17.64
N ASN A 117 -4.73 -1.86 -18.07
CA ASN A 117 -3.91 -2.79 -18.85
C ASN A 117 -3.52 -4.06 -18.06
N SER A 118 -3.60 -4.03 -16.71
CA SER A 118 -3.24 -5.16 -15.86
C SER A 118 -4.33 -6.24 -15.79
N THR A 119 -5.61 -5.84 -15.86
CA THR A 119 -6.78 -6.72 -15.95
C THR A 119 -7.28 -6.87 -17.38
N LYS A 120 -6.88 -5.98 -18.29
CA LYS A 120 -7.39 -5.83 -19.66
C LYS A 120 -8.88 -5.47 -19.71
N GLU A 121 -9.35 -4.75 -18.69
CA GLU A 121 -10.77 -4.40 -18.52
C GLU A 121 -10.94 -2.87 -18.51
N MET A 122 -12.11 -2.42 -18.97
CA MET A 122 -12.57 -1.04 -18.81
C MET A 122 -13.12 -0.88 -17.39
N LEU A 123 -12.50 0.00 -16.60
CA LEU A 123 -12.95 0.37 -15.26
C LEU A 123 -14.02 1.46 -15.35
N SER A 124 -15.19 1.09 -15.85
CA SER A 124 -16.33 2.00 -15.97
C SER A 124 -17.67 1.29 -16.13
N HIS A 125 -17.75 -0.03 -16.09
CA HIS A 125 -19.05 -0.68 -16.16
C HIS A 125 -19.81 -0.56 -14.84
N VAL A 126 -21.09 -0.20 -14.94
CA VAL A 126 -22.00 -0.19 -13.79
C VAL A 126 -22.06 -1.61 -13.21
N ASN A 127 -21.79 -1.71 -11.90
CA ASN A 127 -21.82 -2.96 -11.14
C ASN A 127 -23.08 -3.08 -10.27
N LEU A 128 -24.02 -2.15 -10.41
CA LEU A 128 -25.30 -2.16 -9.71
C LEU A 128 -26.28 -3.09 -10.42
N SER A 129 -26.89 -4.01 -9.69
CA SER A 129 -27.86 -4.96 -10.23
C SER A 129 -29.00 -4.25 -10.96
N ASN A 130 -29.37 -4.75 -12.15
CA ASN A 130 -30.40 -4.20 -13.04
C ASN A 130 -30.06 -2.87 -13.72
N HIS A 131 -28.79 -2.43 -13.68
CA HIS A 131 -28.32 -1.26 -14.42
C HIS A 131 -27.25 -1.64 -15.43
N ASN A 132 -27.36 -1.10 -16.65
CA ASN A 132 -26.38 -1.27 -17.71
C ASN A 132 -25.86 0.11 -18.13
N GLY A 133 -24.57 0.17 -18.51
CA GLY A 133 -23.95 1.38 -19.04
C GLY A 133 -22.62 1.71 -18.38
N GLU A 134 -22.22 2.97 -18.52
CA GLU A 134 -20.99 3.52 -17.96
C GLU A 134 -21.27 4.22 -16.62
N ALA A 135 -20.44 3.91 -15.62
CA ALA A 135 -20.45 4.51 -14.30
C ALA A 135 -19.64 5.80 -14.33
N ASN A 136 -20.32 6.91 -14.05
CA ASN A 136 -19.69 8.23 -13.90
C ASN A 136 -19.37 8.56 -12.43
N GLN A 137 -19.78 7.67 -11.52
CA GLN A 137 -19.62 7.83 -10.08
C GLN A 137 -19.21 6.52 -9.43
N VAL A 138 -18.42 6.61 -8.37
CA VAL A 138 -18.05 5.50 -7.49
C VAL A 138 -18.61 5.77 -6.09
N LEU A 139 -19.30 4.76 -5.56
CA LEU A 139 -19.77 4.71 -4.19
C LEU A 139 -18.68 4.09 -3.31
N VAL A 140 -18.26 4.82 -2.27
CA VAL A 140 -17.23 4.40 -1.31
C VAL A 140 -17.87 4.30 0.07
N PHE A 141 -17.61 3.19 0.75
CA PHE A 141 -18.03 2.93 2.11
C PHE A 141 -16.82 3.04 3.05
N LEU A 142 -16.97 3.84 4.08
CA LEU A 142 -15.95 4.12 5.08
C LEU A 142 -16.51 3.84 6.47
N ILE A 143 -15.79 3.07 7.28
CA ILE A 143 -16.04 3.01 8.72
C ILE A 143 -15.21 4.10 9.39
N ALA A 144 -15.84 4.92 10.21
CA ALA A 144 -15.18 5.94 11.02
C ALA A 144 -15.48 5.72 12.51
N GLY A 145 -14.45 5.78 13.37
CA GLY A 145 -14.64 5.69 14.82
C GLY A 145 -15.38 6.92 15.37
N LEU A 146 -16.22 6.70 16.38
CA LEU A 146 -16.91 7.77 17.11
C LEU A 146 -16.00 8.39 18.16
N SER A 147 -15.42 7.54 19.01
CA SER A 147 -14.53 7.94 20.10
C SER A 147 -13.08 8.10 19.65
N SER A 148 -12.71 7.51 18.51
CA SER A 148 -11.36 7.49 17.97
C SER A 148 -11.27 8.14 16.59
N ARG A 149 -10.14 8.82 16.30
CA ARG A 149 -9.88 9.41 14.97
C ARG A 149 -9.41 8.37 13.95
N GLN A 150 -10.13 7.26 13.85
CA GLN A 150 -9.82 6.17 12.93
C GLN A 150 -10.80 6.15 11.77
N LYS A 151 -10.28 5.92 10.56
CA LYS A 151 -11.06 5.83 9.32
C LYS A 151 -10.53 4.67 8.50
N GLN A 152 -11.41 3.83 7.97
CA GLN A 152 -11.04 2.72 7.11
C GLN A 152 -12.05 2.56 5.97
N ILE A 153 -11.55 2.57 4.73
CA ILE A 153 -12.37 2.28 3.54
C ILE A 153 -12.58 0.77 3.47
N ILE A 154 -13.82 0.35 3.25
CA ILE A 154 -14.23 -1.07 3.25
C ILE A 154 -14.89 -1.53 1.95
N ALA A 155 -15.37 -0.62 1.11
CA ALA A 155 -15.89 -0.87 -0.23
C ALA A 155 -15.79 0.36 -1.12
#